data_AF-A0A517NM20-F1
#
_entry.id   AF-A0A517NM20-F1
#
_cell.length_a   1.000
_cell.length_b   1.000
_cell.length_c   1.000
_cell.angle_alpha   90.00
_cell.angle_beta   90.00
_cell.angle_gamma   90.00
#
_symmetry.space_group_name_H-M   'P 1'
#
loop_
_entity.id
_entity.type
_entity.pdbx_description
1 polymer ?
#
loop_
_entity_poly.entity_id
_entity_poly.type
_entity_poly.pdbx_seq_one_letter_code
_entity_poly.pdbx_strand_id
1 'polypeptide(L)'
;MAKVDQAAAQKSAPVAESDHTEKIKSQILEKAGRPPSLHHVEVCRHHNGNYRVNVWEKLKPTGDSAFSTEVHIGASYYLKVSDSGEIMACNPPLTQRRFTA
;
A
#
# COMPACT_ATOMS: atom_id res chain seq x y z
N MET A 1 -22.16 -43.41 -7.20
CA MET A 1 -21.01 -43.02 -6.35
C MET A 1 -20.60 -41.60 -6.72
N ALA A 2 -20.45 -40.75 -5.70
CA ALA A 2 -19.86 -39.40 -5.64
C ALA A 2 -20.27 -38.35 -6.72
N LYS A 3 -21.22 -37.48 -6.35
CA LYS A 3 -21.27 -36.10 -6.87
C LYS A 3 -20.17 -35.31 -6.16
N VAL A 4 -19.25 -34.72 -6.93
CA VAL A 4 -18.27 -33.75 -6.42
C VAL A 4 -18.97 -32.39 -6.38
N ASP A 5 -19.39 -32.00 -5.17
CA ASP A 5 -19.88 -30.66 -4.88
C ASP A 5 -18.67 -29.74 -4.78
N GLN A 6 -18.33 -29.07 -5.88
CA GLN A 6 -17.35 -28.00 -5.89
C GLN A 6 -18.05 -26.72 -5.43
N ALA A 7 -18.10 -26.53 -4.11
CA ALA A 7 -18.49 -25.26 -3.52
C ALA A 7 -17.45 -24.20 -3.88
N ALA A 8 -17.71 -23.47 -4.97
CA ALA A 8 -16.98 -22.27 -5.33
C ALA A 8 -17.16 -21.26 -4.18
N ALA A 9 -16.05 -20.93 -3.51
CA ALA A 9 -15.99 -19.90 -2.48
C ALA A 9 -16.65 -18.61 -3.01
N GLN A 10 -17.78 -18.25 -2.40
CA GLN A 10 -18.50 -17.01 -2.71
C GLN A 10 -17.58 -15.83 -2.45
N LYS A 11 -17.01 -15.29 -3.53
CA LYS A 11 -16.20 -14.08 -3.56
C LYS A 11 -17.08 -12.85 -3.40
N SER A 12 -17.67 -12.70 -2.22
CA SER A 12 -18.41 -11.51 -1.81
C SER A 12 -17.45 -10.53 -1.14
N ALA A 13 -16.50 -9.92 -1.88
CA ALA A 13 -15.63 -8.89 -1.29
C ALA A 13 -14.94 -7.84 -2.21
N PRO A 14 -15.28 -7.58 -3.49
CA PRO A 14 -14.49 -6.59 -4.25
C PRO A 14 -14.69 -5.14 -3.77
N VAL A 15 -15.85 -4.81 -3.18
CA VAL A 15 -16.17 -3.43 -2.76
C VAL A 15 -15.42 -3.06 -1.49
N ALA A 16 -15.58 -3.85 -0.43
CA ALA A 16 -14.91 -3.60 0.87
C ALA A 16 -13.37 -3.60 0.77
N GLU A 17 -12.79 -4.42 -0.11
CA GLU A 17 -11.34 -4.44 -0.32
C GLU A 17 -10.81 -3.16 -0.98
N SER A 18 -11.61 -2.56 -1.88
CA SER A 18 -11.26 -1.29 -2.53
C SER A 18 -11.33 -0.14 -1.52
N ASP A 19 -12.36 -0.11 -0.67
CA ASP A 19 -12.51 0.89 0.39
C ASP A 19 -11.36 0.83 1.41
N HIS A 20 -10.95 -0.38 1.82
CA HIS A 20 -9.82 -0.55 2.73
C HIS A 20 -8.52 -0.02 2.12
N THR A 21 -8.29 -0.31 0.85
CA THR A 21 -7.07 0.11 0.15
C THR A 21 -6.93 1.62 0.11
N GLU A 22 -7.99 2.34 -0.27
CA GLU A 22 -7.98 3.81 -0.31
C GLU A 22 -7.86 4.44 1.08
N LYS A 23 -8.52 3.85 2.09
CA LYS A 23 -8.40 4.29 3.49
C LYS A 23 -6.98 4.07 4.03
N ILE A 24 -6.33 2.96 3.69
CA ILE A 24 -4.94 2.68 4.07
C ILE A 24 -3.99 3.69 3.41
N LYS A 25 -4.12 3.93 2.09
CA LYS A 25 -3.29 4.91 1.37
C LYS A 25 -3.38 6.29 2.01
N SER A 26 -4.60 6.73 2.30
CA SER A 26 -4.86 8.04 2.92
C SER A 26 -4.20 8.17 4.29
N GLN A 27 -4.39 7.17 5.17
CA GLN A 27 -3.76 7.15 6.49
C GLN A 27 -2.22 7.14 6.43
N ILE A 28 -1.63 6.41 5.47
CA ILE A 28 -0.17 6.37 5.31
C ILE A 28 0.37 7.74 4.91
N LEU A 29 -0.25 8.39 3.93
CA LEU A 29 0.19 9.71 3.46
C LEU A 29 -0.04 10.82 4.49
N GLU A 30 -1.10 10.70 5.31
CA GLU A 30 -1.36 11.63 6.41
C GLU A 30 -0.33 11.46 7.54
N LYS A 31 -0.07 10.22 7.99
CA LYS A 31 0.79 9.95 9.15
C LYS A 31 2.29 10.00 8.83
N ALA A 32 2.71 9.40 7.71
CA ALA A 32 4.12 9.39 7.30
C ALA A 32 4.49 10.66 6.51
N GLY A 33 3.50 11.44 6.08
CA GLY A 33 3.66 12.56 5.17
C GLY A 33 3.73 12.12 3.70
N ARG A 34 3.37 13.04 2.81
CA ARG A 34 3.40 12.83 1.36
C ARG A 34 4.78 13.20 0.78
N PRO A 35 5.52 12.24 0.18
CA PRO A 35 6.78 12.56 -0.49
C PRO A 35 6.58 13.55 -1.64
N PRO A 36 7.48 14.55 -1.83
CA PRO A 36 7.41 15.49 -2.95
C PRO A 36 7.45 14.80 -4.32
N SER A 37 8.23 13.71 -4.41
CA SER A 37 8.39 12.89 -5.60
C SER A 37 7.47 11.66 -5.62
N LEU A 38 6.36 11.68 -4.89
CA LEU A 38 5.43 10.55 -4.82
C LEU A 38 4.98 10.12 -6.24
N HIS A 39 5.28 8.88 -6.61
CA HIS A 39 4.79 8.25 -7.82
C HIS A 39 3.42 7.62 -7.57
N HIS A 40 3.36 6.67 -6.64
CA HIS A 40 2.13 5.99 -6.25
C HIS A 40 2.30 5.27 -4.89
N VAL A 41 1.19 4.85 -4.30
CA VAL A 41 1.18 3.98 -3.11
C VAL A 41 0.56 2.66 -3.52
N GLU A 42 1.33 1.59 -3.40
CA GLU A 42 0.88 0.22 -3.63
C GLU A 42 0.46 -0.39 -2.29
N VAL A 43 -0.72 -1.00 -2.26
CA VAL A 43 -1.26 -1.70 -1.09
C VAL A 43 -1.56 -3.13 -1.49
N CYS A 44 -0.81 -4.08 -0.93
CA CYS A 44 -0.98 -5.50 -1.15
C CYS A 44 -1.58 -6.13 0.10
N ARG A 45 -2.73 -6.79 -0.05
CA ARG A 45 -3.29 -7.60 1.03
C ARG A 45 -2.44 -8.85 1.23
N HIS A 46 -2.14 -9.14 2.48
CA HIS A 46 -1.49 -10.37 2.92
C HIS A 46 -2.49 -11.23 3.71
N HIS A 47 -2.06 -12.42 4.14
CA HIS A 47 -2.87 -13.28 4.98
C HIS A 47 -3.18 -12.65 6.35
N ASN A 48 -4.30 -13.05 6.96
CA ASN A 48 -4.71 -12.70 8.34
C ASN A 48 -4.99 -11.21 8.59
N GLY A 49 -5.51 -10.50 7.59
CA GLY A 49 -5.85 -9.07 7.72
C GLY A 49 -4.62 -8.15 7.76
N ASN A 50 -3.45 -8.68 7.40
CA ASN A 50 -2.24 -7.89 7.27
C ASN A 50 -2.13 -7.31 5.86
N TYR A 51 -1.43 -6.19 5.73
CA TYR A 51 -1.20 -5.50 4.46
C TYR A 51 0.26 -5.11 4.34
N ARG A 52 0.82 -5.19 3.13
CA ARG A 52 2.09 -4.56 2.79
C ARG A 52 1.80 -3.29 2.00
N VAL A 53 2.41 -2.19 2.39
CA VAL A 53 2.27 -0.91 1.69
C VAL A 53 3.64 -0.43 1.24
N ASN A 54 3.78 -0.20 -0.06
CA ASN A 54 4.99 0.39 -0.65
C ASN A 54 4.66 1.79 -1.14
N VAL A 55 5.43 2.77 -0.69
CA VAL A 55 5.39 4.15 -1.18
C VAL A 55 6.48 4.27 -2.24
N TRP A 56 6.05 4.45 -3.49
CA TRP A 56 6.94 4.55 -4.63
C TRP A 56 7.24 6.02 -4.95
N GLU A 57 8.50 6.34 -5.17
CA GLU A 57 9.01 7.69 -5.38
C GLU A 57 9.79 7.76 -6.70
N LYS A 58 9.63 8.86 -7.43
CA LYS A 58 10.42 9.18 -8.63
C LYS A 58 11.80 9.70 -8.20
N LEU A 59 12.87 9.19 -8.78
CA LEU A 59 14.20 9.77 -8.66
C LEU A 59 14.30 11.03 -9.53
N LYS A 60 14.99 12.04 -9.02
CA LYS A 60 15.35 13.21 -9.83
C LYS A 60 16.28 12.71 -10.96
N PRO A 61 16.00 13.03 -12.24
CA PRO A 61 16.88 12.62 -13.33
C PRO A 61 18.29 13.14 -13.09
N THR A 62 19.28 12.25 -13.11
CA THR A 62 20.67 12.57 -12.70
C THR A 62 21.61 12.85 -13.88
N GLY A 63 21.09 13.21 -15.06
CA GLY A 63 21.93 13.54 -16.23
C GLY A 63 21.14 13.85 -17.50
N ASP A 64 21.87 14.15 -18.58
CA ASP A 64 21.40 14.64 -19.90
C ASP A 64 20.41 13.73 -20.66
N SER A 65 20.05 12.56 -20.12
CA SER A 65 19.06 11.69 -20.73
C SER A 65 17.65 11.96 -20.17
N ALA A 66 16.80 12.61 -20.95
CA ALA A 66 15.39 12.85 -20.64
C ALA A 66 14.52 11.56 -20.55
N PHE A 67 15.10 10.38 -20.74
CA PHE A 67 14.37 9.14 -21.04
C PHE A 67 14.26 8.11 -19.92
N SER A 68 14.80 8.35 -18.72
CA SER A 68 14.58 7.44 -17.59
C SER A 68 14.38 8.21 -16.28
N THR A 69 13.12 8.47 -15.94
CA THR A 69 12.77 8.77 -14.53
C THR A 69 12.70 7.43 -13.82
N GLU A 70 13.77 7.07 -13.11
CA GLU A 70 13.82 5.84 -12.33
C GLU A 70 12.84 5.94 -11.14
N VAL A 71 12.07 4.89 -10.88
CA VAL A 71 11.10 4.83 -9.77
C VAL A 71 11.58 3.78 -8.79
N HIS A 72 11.57 4.10 -7.50
CA HIS A 72 12.01 3.19 -6.45
C HIS A 72 11.02 3.18 -5.28
N ILE A 73 11.14 2.19 -4.40
CA ILE A 73 10.39 2.15 -3.14
C ILE A 73 11.10 3.08 -2.15
N GLY A 74 10.49 4.21 -1.85
CA GLY A 74 10.99 5.14 -0.85
C GLY A 74 10.70 4.68 0.57
N ALA A 75 9.56 4.01 0.80
CA ALA A 75 9.23 3.37 2.09
C ALA A 75 8.39 2.11 1.88
N SER A 76 8.55 1.15 2.79
CA SER A 76 7.74 -0.07 2.84
C SER A 76 7.25 -0.30 4.27
N TYR A 77 5.98 -0.61 4.43
CA TYR A 77 5.32 -0.84 5.71
C TYR A 77 4.59 -2.18 5.72
N TYR A 78 4.67 -2.88 6.83
CA TYR A 78 3.81 -4.02 7.15
C TYR A 78 2.78 -3.59 8.19
N LEU A 79 1.50 -3.71 7.82
CA LEU A 79 0.37 -3.20 8.58
C LEU A 79 -0.51 -4.34 9.07
N LYS A 80 -1.07 -4.16 10.26
CA LYS A 80 -2.28 -4.86 10.70
C LYS A 80 -3.44 -3.88 10.62
N VAL A 81 -4.51 -4.26 9.94
CA VAL A 81 -5.64 -3.37 9.66
C VAL A 81 -6.90 -3.98 10.25
N SER A 82 -7.77 -3.14 10.82
CA SER A 82 -9.08 -3.56 11.32
C SER A 82 -10.02 -3.91 10.17
N ASP A 83 -11.16 -4.55 10.49
CA ASP A 83 -12.22 -4.80 9.51
C ASP A 83 -12.87 -3.51 8.96
N SER A 84 -12.63 -2.36 9.59
CA SER A 84 -13.06 -1.03 9.12
C SER A 84 -12.01 -0.30 8.28
N GLY A 85 -10.87 -0.94 7.99
CA GLY A 85 -9.77 -0.34 7.22
C GLY A 85 -8.85 0.58 8.04
N GLU A 86 -8.89 0.54 9.36
CA GLU A 86 -8.03 1.38 10.23
C GLU A 86 -6.70 0.69 10.55
N ILE A 87 -5.60 1.44 10.46
CA ILE A 87 -4.27 0.91 10.77
C ILE A 87 -4.14 0.75 12.29
N MET A 88 -4.11 -0.50 12.75
CA MET A 88 -3.96 -0.85 14.17
C MET A 88 -2.50 -0.98 14.58
N ALA A 89 -1.65 -1.53 13.70
CA ALA A 89 -0.22 -1.67 13.93
C ALA A 89 0.55 -1.47 12.63
N CYS A 90 1.77 -0.96 12.73
CA CYS A 90 2.64 -0.69 11.59
C CYS A 90 4.10 -0.98 11.94
N ASN A 91 4.82 -1.62 11.02
CA ASN A 91 6.26 -1.86 11.10
C ASN A 91 6.93 -1.51 9.75
N PRO A 92 7.89 -0.57 9.69
CA PRO A 92 8.36 0.29 10.78
C PRO A 92 7.27 1.26 11.28
N PRO A 93 7.38 1.87 12.47
CA PRO A 93 6.39 2.83 12.97
C PRO A 93 6.12 3.96 11.97
N LEU A 94 4.86 4.43 11.90
CA LEU A 94 4.49 5.58 11.06
C LEU A 94 4.96 6.87 11.73
N THR A 95 6.23 7.19 11.53
CA THR A 95 6.80 8.49 11.88
C THR A 95 6.77 9.39 10.67
N GLN A 96 6.44 10.67 10.90
CA GLN A 96 6.50 11.69 9.85
C GLN A 96 7.90 11.71 9.25
N ARG A 97 7.99 11.43 7.95
CA ARG A 97 9.26 11.44 7.22
C ARG A 97 9.63 12.89 6.94
N ARG A 98 10.89 13.23 7.21
CA ARG A 98 11.45 14.51 6.78
C ARG A 98 11.79 14.39 5.30
N PHE A 99 11.01 15.04 4.46
CA PHE A 99 11.34 15.15 3.04
C PHE A 99 12.23 16.38 2.86
N THR A 100 13.46 16.17 2.40
CA THR A 100 14.32 17.27 1.93
C THR A 100 13.84 17.66 0.53
N ALA A 101 13.56 18.95 0.33
CA ALA A 101 13.15 19.51 -0.97
C ALA A 101 14.27 19.40 -2.02
#